data_AF-A0A6J7US82-F1
#
_entry.id   AF-A0A6J7US82-F1
#
_cell.length_a   1.000
_cell.length_b   1.000
_cell.length_c   1.000
_cell.angle_alpha   90.00
_cell.angle_beta   90.00
_cell.angle_gamma   90.00
#
_symmetry.space_group_name_H-M   'P 1'
#
loop_
_entity.id
_entity.type
_entity.pdbx_description
1 polymer ?
#
loop_
_entity_poly.entity_id
_entity_poly.type
_entity_poly.pdbx_seq_one_letter_code
_entity_poly.pdbx_strand_id
1 'polypeptide(L)'
;MTVGLGLLVVIALIVFGVSMARHRLPGRRADGVPTQPAERHSGHVAPTDLRGALTRAAARGQITTETADSILASEASEAVEALTADGRPRRVATPAVEAIGYLGSVLALVGVSFLVGRAWDDIGQPGRIGLLGGLSALFLVVGLLMRHEDEAVIRRLRAIVLLLSTGAFAIVTNVVFGTFGFGWRGEPVAISIGLLTAVFSGVLWALRDRPAQHATTMIGILIAVDAAMGWWGGPGAVGLTTVAISALWLVLAHFDLVPPRSTATLLGLAGVLVGPAITSGPFGRWAPVVGLVIAIAVLGYGAIVHRFEFEFTGFGAIGLLGYLTFAVARWFGDSLKAPGVLVVSGIALLTATLILVKRGRGNGDDGHRPSSAAH
;
A
#
# COMPACT_ATOMS: atom_id res chain seq x y z
N MET A 1 30.82 16.63 -2.96
CA MET A 1 31.09 15.17 -2.86
C MET A 1 29.91 14.36 -2.30
N THR A 2 29.06 14.92 -1.44
CA THR A 2 27.89 14.22 -0.85
C THR A 2 26.81 13.79 -1.85
N VAL A 3 26.63 14.52 -2.96
CA VAL A 3 25.67 14.21 -4.04
C VAL A 3 26.00 12.91 -4.77
N GLY A 4 27.29 12.63 -4.97
CA GLY A 4 27.74 11.40 -5.64
C GLY A 4 27.52 10.17 -4.75
N LEU A 5 27.66 10.32 -3.43
CA LEU A 5 27.49 9.23 -2.48
C LEU A 5 26.02 8.78 -2.38
N GLY A 6 25.08 9.72 -2.32
CA GLY A 6 23.64 9.40 -2.26
C GLY A 6 23.14 8.67 -3.51
N LEU A 7 23.55 9.15 -4.70
CA LEU A 7 23.19 8.50 -5.96
C LEU A 7 23.88 7.12 -6.11
N LEU A 8 25.13 6.99 -5.67
CA LEU A 8 25.85 5.70 -5.64
C LEU A 8 25.19 4.70 -4.69
N VAL A 9 24.71 5.12 -3.53
CA VAL A 9 24.00 4.23 -2.60
C VAL A 9 22.68 3.76 -3.20
N VAL A 10 21.91 4.65 -3.84
CA VAL A 10 20.65 4.26 -4.51
C VAL A 10 20.92 3.31 -5.68
N ILE A 11 21.92 3.59 -6.53
CA ILE A 11 22.30 2.71 -7.64
C ILE A 11 22.84 1.38 -7.10
N ALA A 12 23.66 1.39 -6.04
CA ALA A 12 24.19 0.18 -5.42
C ALA A 12 23.08 -0.69 -4.83
N LEU A 13 22.09 -0.10 -4.16
CA LEU A 13 20.94 -0.85 -3.63
C LEU A 13 20.08 -1.45 -4.75
N ILE A 14 19.86 -0.73 -5.86
CA ILE A 14 19.15 -1.23 -7.03
C ILE A 14 19.93 -2.39 -7.69
N VAL A 15 21.23 -2.21 -7.93
CA VAL A 15 22.09 -3.22 -8.56
C VAL A 15 22.24 -4.45 -7.65
N PHE A 16 22.38 -4.25 -6.34
CA PHE A 16 22.47 -5.34 -5.35
C PHE A 16 21.17 -6.14 -5.28
N GLY A 17 20.01 -5.46 -5.28
CA GLY A 17 18.70 -6.12 -5.35
C GLY A 17 18.52 -6.96 -6.62
N VAL A 18 18.91 -6.42 -7.78
CA VAL A 18 18.85 -7.14 -9.07
C VAL A 18 19.85 -8.31 -9.13
N SER A 19 21.05 -8.16 -8.56
CA SER A 19 22.08 -9.21 -8.53
C SER A 19 21.69 -10.37 -7.60
N MET A 20 21.11 -10.08 -6.43
CA MET A 20 20.65 -11.12 -5.49
C MET A 20 19.43 -11.88 -6.00
N ALA A 21 18.52 -11.22 -6.73
CA ALA A 21 17.39 -11.88 -7.39
C ALA A 21 17.83 -12.92 -8.44
N ARG A 22 19.00 -12.72 -9.07
CA ARG A 22 19.57 -13.69 -10.03
C ARG A 22 20.17 -14.94 -9.37
N HIS A 23 20.53 -14.89 -8.10
CA HIS A 23 21.11 -16.03 -7.38
C HIS A 23 20.09 -16.98 -6.73
N ARG A 24 18.79 -16.67 -6.80
CA ARG A 24 17.71 -17.55 -6.33
C ARG A 24 16.93 -18.20 -7.48
N LEU A 25 17.65 -18.88 -8.37
CA LEU A 25 17.11 -20.07 -9.04
C LEU A 25 17.46 -21.28 -8.15
N PRO A 26 16.65 -21.64 -7.15
CA PRO A 26 16.87 -22.88 -6.41
C PRO A 26 16.82 -24.05 -7.39
N GLY A 27 17.86 -24.86 -7.30
CA GLY A 27 17.99 -26.13 -8.01
C GLY A 27 16.69 -26.92 -7.91
N ARG A 28 16.07 -27.10 -9.07
CA ARG A 28 15.01 -28.08 -9.29
C ARG A 28 15.69 -29.43 -9.52
N ARG A 29 15.22 -30.45 -8.77
CA ARG A 29 15.56 -31.90 -8.78
C ARG A 29 16.67 -32.30 -7.79
N ALA A 30 16.58 -33.42 -7.07
CA ALA A 30 15.62 -34.52 -6.99
C ALA A 30 15.51 -34.87 -5.49
N ASP A 31 14.36 -35.28 -4.98
CA ASP A 31 14.14 -36.71 -4.76
C ASP A 31 12.67 -37.10 -4.93
N GLY A 32 12.49 -38.24 -5.59
CA GLY A 32 11.21 -38.76 -6.03
C GLY A 32 10.35 -39.25 -4.87
N VAL A 33 9.16 -38.67 -4.79
CA VAL A 33 7.96 -39.42 -4.41
C VAL A 33 6.98 -39.21 -5.56
N PRO A 34 6.61 -40.25 -6.34
CA PRO A 34 5.54 -40.14 -7.30
C PRO A 34 4.21 -40.08 -6.55
N THR A 35 3.89 -38.92 -5.99
CA THR A 35 2.51 -38.59 -5.68
C THR A 35 1.82 -38.30 -7.00
N GLN A 36 1.00 -39.24 -7.47
CA GLN A 36 0.01 -38.94 -8.49
C GLN A 36 -0.78 -37.70 -8.02
N PRO A 37 -0.72 -36.58 -8.75
CA PRO A 37 -1.54 -35.44 -8.41
C PRO A 37 -2.98 -35.81 -8.75
N ALA A 38 -3.77 -36.09 -7.73
CA ALA A 38 -5.20 -35.91 -7.82
C ALA A 38 -5.42 -34.42 -8.15
N GLU A 39 -5.62 -34.13 -9.43
CA GLU A 39 -6.09 -32.84 -9.91
C GLU A 39 -7.43 -32.53 -9.25
N ARG A 40 -7.38 -31.93 -8.05
CA ARG A 40 -8.52 -31.17 -7.53
C ARG A 40 -8.60 -29.90 -8.38
N HIS A 41 -9.24 -30.05 -9.54
CA HIS A 41 -9.90 -28.96 -10.22
C HIS A 41 -10.98 -28.41 -9.28
N SER A 42 -10.59 -27.51 -8.37
CA SER A 42 -11.51 -26.59 -7.70
C SER A 42 -11.93 -25.51 -8.69
N GLY A 43 -12.43 -25.94 -9.85
CA GLY A 43 -13.30 -25.10 -10.65
C GLY A 43 -14.57 -24.92 -9.81
N HIS A 44 -14.90 -23.68 -9.49
CA HIS A 44 -16.24 -23.36 -9.02
C HIS A 44 -17.17 -23.60 -10.21
N VAL A 45 -17.57 -24.86 -10.37
CA VAL A 45 -18.49 -25.30 -11.42
C VAL A 45 -19.79 -24.55 -11.14
N ALA A 46 -20.21 -23.68 -12.07
CA ALA A 46 -21.46 -22.97 -11.91
C ALA A 46 -22.59 -23.99 -11.63
N PRO A 47 -23.59 -23.68 -10.80
CA PRO A 47 -24.61 -24.66 -10.38
C PRO A 47 -25.29 -25.39 -11.55
N THR A 48 -25.40 -24.69 -12.70
CA THR A 48 -25.89 -25.23 -13.97
C THR A 48 -24.96 -26.27 -14.61
N ASP A 49 -23.65 -26.11 -14.47
CA ASP A 49 -22.66 -27.05 -14.99
C ASP A 49 -22.58 -28.32 -14.13
N LEU A 50 -22.85 -28.23 -12.82
CA LEU A 50 -22.85 -29.40 -11.92
C LEU A 50 -24.00 -30.35 -12.26
N ARG A 51 -25.22 -29.82 -12.42
CA ARG A 51 -26.38 -30.61 -12.85
C ARG A 51 -26.11 -31.29 -14.19
N GLY A 52 -25.56 -30.56 -15.17
CA GLY A 52 -25.21 -31.12 -16.48
C GLY A 52 -24.12 -32.20 -16.41
N ALA A 53 -23.14 -32.06 -15.52
CA ALA A 53 -22.10 -33.07 -15.29
C ALA A 53 -22.68 -34.36 -14.67
N LEU A 54 -23.56 -34.24 -13.67
CA LEU A 54 -24.20 -35.36 -13.00
C LEU A 54 -25.15 -36.12 -13.94
N THR A 55 -25.95 -35.41 -14.76
CA THR A 55 -26.83 -36.05 -15.76
C THR A 55 -26.03 -36.86 -16.79
N ARG A 56 -24.88 -36.34 -17.25
CA ARG A 56 -23.98 -37.08 -18.17
C ARG A 56 -23.34 -38.30 -17.51
N ALA A 57 -22.96 -38.21 -16.24
CA ALA A 57 -22.41 -39.34 -15.50
C ALA A 57 -23.45 -40.46 -15.29
N ALA A 58 -24.70 -40.09 -14.99
CA ALA A 58 -25.82 -41.03 -14.87
C ALA A 58 -26.15 -41.71 -16.21
N ALA A 59 -26.17 -40.95 -17.31
CA ALA A 59 -26.40 -41.50 -18.66
C ALA A 59 -25.32 -42.49 -19.10
N ARG A 60 -24.10 -42.38 -18.57
CA ARG A 60 -23.00 -43.33 -18.81
C ARG A 60 -23.00 -44.53 -17.84
N GLY A 61 -23.97 -44.63 -16.94
CA GLY A 61 -24.04 -45.68 -15.92
C GLY A 61 -22.92 -45.61 -14.88
N GLN A 62 -22.23 -44.47 -14.75
CA GLN A 62 -21.14 -44.28 -13.78
C GLN A 62 -21.67 -44.02 -12.37
N ILE A 63 -22.87 -43.45 -12.28
CA ILE A 63 -23.63 -43.24 -11.05
C ILE A 63 -25.11 -43.58 -11.32
N THR A 64 -25.85 -43.97 -10.30
CA THR A 64 -27.30 -44.12 -10.43
C THR A 64 -27.97 -42.75 -10.48
N THR A 65 -29.16 -42.68 -11.08
CA THR A 65 -29.98 -41.45 -11.06
C THR A 65 -30.31 -41.04 -9.62
N GLU A 66 -30.52 -42.01 -8.74
CA GLU A 66 -30.80 -41.82 -7.32
C GLU A 66 -29.63 -41.18 -6.57
N THR A 67 -28.38 -41.56 -6.88
CA THR A 67 -27.18 -40.92 -6.32
C THR A 67 -26.95 -39.51 -6.88
N ALA A 68 -27.26 -39.28 -8.17
CA ALA A 68 -27.18 -37.95 -8.76
C ALA A 68 -28.18 -36.99 -8.08
N ASP A 69 -29.40 -37.44 -7.82
CA ASP A 69 -30.44 -36.66 -7.15
C ASP A 69 -30.11 -36.42 -5.68
N SER A 70 -29.52 -37.40 -4.96
CA SER A 70 -29.10 -37.20 -3.57
C SER A 70 -27.97 -36.18 -3.43
N ILE A 71 -27.02 -36.14 -4.37
CA ILE A 71 -25.92 -35.15 -4.38
C ILE A 71 -26.47 -33.76 -4.68
N LEU A 72 -27.41 -33.63 -5.62
CA LEU A 72 -28.07 -32.35 -5.88
C LEU A 72 -28.87 -31.86 -4.68
N ALA A 73 -29.53 -32.77 -3.95
CA ALA A 73 -30.26 -32.44 -2.73
C ALA A 73 -29.32 -32.04 -1.58
N SER A 74 -28.17 -32.70 -1.41
CA SER A 74 -27.18 -32.33 -0.38
C SER A 74 -26.52 -30.99 -0.67
N GLU A 75 -26.12 -30.73 -1.92
CA GLU A 75 -25.55 -29.44 -2.35
C GLU A 75 -26.57 -28.30 -2.23
N ALA A 76 -27.85 -28.56 -2.54
CA ALA A 76 -28.92 -27.58 -2.34
C ALA A 76 -29.14 -27.30 -0.84
N SER A 77 -29.05 -28.32 0.01
CA SER A 77 -29.18 -28.18 1.46
C SER A 77 -27.98 -27.44 2.05
N GLU A 78 -26.75 -27.74 1.62
CA GLU A 78 -25.54 -27.02 2.00
C GLU A 78 -25.51 -25.58 1.47
N ALA A 79 -26.05 -25.32 0.29
CA ALA A 79 -26.20 -23.95 -0.22
C ALA A 79 -27.24 -23.15 0.60
N VAL A 80 -28.36 -23.77 0.97
CA VAL A 80 -29.37 -23.16 1.85
C VAL A 80 -28.83 -22.98 3.26
N GLU A 81 -28.05 -23.94 3.77
CA GLU A 81 -27.37 -23.86 5.07
C GLU A 81 -26.26 -22.82 5.04
N ALA A 82 -25.47 -22.70 3.98
CA ALA A 82 -24.50 -21.61 3.81
C ALA A 82 -25.18 -20.24 3.70
N LEU A 83 -26.38 -20.17 3.10
CA LEU A 83 -27.20 -18.95 3.06
C LEU A 83 -27.87 -18.62 4.40
N THR A 84 -28.10 -19.60 5.28
CA THR A 84 -28.79 -19.41 6.57
C THR A 84 -27.86 -19.42 7.79
N ALA A 85 -26.73 -20.11 7.74
CA ALA A 85 -25.63 -20.09 8.70
C ALA A 85 -24.86 -18.76 8.67
N ASP A 86 -24.89 -18.05 7.53
CA ASP A 86 -24.50 -16.64 7.41
C ASP A 86 -25.62 -15.69 7.89
N GLY A 87 -26.52 -16.17 8.77
CA GLY A 87 -27.79 -15.57 9.25
C GLY A 87 -27.71 -14.21 9.94
N ARG A 88 -26.64 -13.44 9.76
CA ARG A 88 -26.72 -11.99 9.86
C ARG A 88 -27.17 -11.50 8.50
N PRO A 89 -28.34 -10.85 8.37
CA PRO A 89 -28.70 -10.22 7.12
C PRO A 89 -27.53 -9.36 6.70
N ARG A 90 -26.89 -9.74 5.59
CA ARG A 90 -25.94 -8.90 4.87
C ARG A 90 -26.80 -7.73 4.40
N ARG A 91 -27.06 -6.78 5.30
CA ARG A 91 -27.61 -5.48 4.96
C ARG A 91 -26.56 -4.96 4.02
N VAL A 92 -26.84 -5.09 2.73
CA VAL A 92 -26.20 -4.32 1.69
C VAL A 92 -26.53 -2.90 2.09
N ALA A 93 -25.69 -2.33 2.97
CA ALA A 93 -25.78 -0.94 3.34
C ALA A 93 -25.69 -0.24 2.00
N THR A 94 -26.80 0.38 1.59
CA THR A 94 -26.87 1.09 0.33
C THR A 94 -25.63 2.00 0.29
N PRO A 95 -24.87 2.06 -0.81
CA PRO A 95 -23.63 2.86 -0.87
C PRO A 95 -23.80 4.30 -0.35
N ALA A 96 -25.01 4.85 -0.43
CA ALA A 96 -25.41 6.11 0.18
C ALA A 96 -25.30 6.13 1.72
N VAL A 97 -25.73 5.09 2.44
CA VAL A 97 -25.64 4.99 3.91
C VAL A 97 -24.17 4.95 4.34
N GLU A 98 -23.32 4.23 3.61
CA GLU A 98 -21.89 4.19 3.87
C GLU A 98 -21.24 5.56 3.60
N ALA A 99 -21.58 6.21 2.48
CA ALA A 99 -21.10 7.56 2.17
C ALA A 99 -21.55 8.61 3.19
N ILE A 100 -22.80 8.57 3.65
CA ILE A 100 -23.33 9.45 4.70
C ILE A 100 -22.60 9.19 6.03
N GLY A 101 -22.33 7.93 6.36
CA GLY A 101 -21.55 7.57 7.56
C GLY A 101 -20.13 8.14 7.53
N TYR A 102 -19.44 8.05 6.39
CA TYR A 102 -18.12 8.65 6.22
C TYR A 102 -18.17 10.18 6.27
N LEU A 103 -19.13 10.80 5.57
CA LEU A 103 -19.29 12.25 5.56
C LEU A 103 -19.59 12.79 6.98
N GLY A 104 -20.51 12.15 7.71
CA GLY A 104 -20.83 12.50 9.08
C GLY A 104 -19.62 12.37 10.02
N SER A 105 -18.81 11.33 9.84
CA SER A 105 -17.56 11.14 10.62
C SER A 105 -16.53 12.23 10.34
N VAL A 106 -16.36 12.63 9.08
CA VAL A 106 -15.47 13.74 8.69
C VAL A 106 -15.97 15.06 9.29
N LEU A 107 -17.27 15.36 9.17
CA LEU A 107 -17.85 16.58 9.74
C LEU A 107 -17.73 16.63 11.26
N ALA A 108 -17.99 15.51 11.94
CA ALA A 108 -17.80 15.40 13.39
C ALA A 108 -16.34 15.62 13.79
N LEU A 109 -15.38 15.02 13.07
CA LEU A 109 -13.95 15.19 13.31
C LEU A 109 -13.52 16.65 13.12
N VAL A 110 -14.00 17.31 12.07
CA VAL A 110 -13.77 18.75 11.82
C VAL A 110 -14.36 19.59 12.96
N GLY A 111 -15.61 19.34 13.36
CA GLY A 111 -16.26 20.07 14.46
C GLY A 111 -15.52 19.93 15.79
N VAL A 112 -15.10 18.71 16.14
CA VAL A 112 -14.27 18.45 17.33
C VAL A 112 -12.94 19.17 17.23
N SER A 113 -12.29 19.16 16.06
CA SER A 113 -11.01 19.87 15.85
C SER A 113 -11.15 21.38 16.03
N PHE A 114 -12.23 21.98 15.53
CA PHE A 114 -12.53 23.40 15.74
C PHE A 114 -12.81 23.73 17.20
N LEU A 115 -13.59 22.90 17.89
CA LEU A 115 -13.90 23.09 19.31
C LEU A 115 -12.63 23.00 20.16
N VAL A 116 -11.81 21.98 19.93
CA VAL A 116 -10.51 21.81 20.59
C VAL A 116 -9.61 22.98 20.28
N GLY A 117 -9.50 23.40 19.01
CA GLY A 117 -8.69 24.54 18.59
C GLY A 117 -9.09 25.85 19.27
N ARG A 118 -10.39 26.09 19.46
CA ARG A 118 -10.89 27.28 20.15
C ARG A 118 -10.62 27.24 21.65
N ALA A 119 -10.84 26.09 22.29
CA ALA A 119 -10.60 25.93 23.73
C ALA A 119 -9.10 25.76 24.07
N TRP A 120 -8.25 25.49 23.07
CA TRP A 120 -6.86 25.13 23.28
C TRP A 120 -6.11 26.17 24.10
N ASP A 121 -6.27 27.44 23.73
CA ASP A 121 -5.60 28.59 24.35
C ASP A 121 -6.07 28.90 25.77
N ASP A 122 -7.29 28.50 26.11
CA ASP A 122 -7.83 28.61 27.47
C ASP A 122 -7.33 27.49 28.40
N ILE A 123 -6.87 26.36 27.84
CA ILE A 123 -6.36 25.23 28.61
C ILE A 123 -4.87 25.45 28.91
N GLY A 124 -4.54 25.61 30.19
CA GLY A 124 -3.15 25.67 30.65
C GLY A 124 -2.35 24.42 30.24
N GLN A 125 -1.03 24.54 30.15
CA GLN A 125 -0.17 23.45 29.66
C GLN A 125 -0.34 22.11 30.41
N PRO A 126 -0.44 22.05 31.75
CA PRO A 126 -0.71 20.79 32.44
C PRO A 126 -2.04 20.16 32.02
N GLY A 127 -3.06 20.98 31.75
CA GLY A 127 -4.35 20.53 31.25
C GLY A 127 -4.25 19.95 29.84
N ARG A 128 -3.46 20.56 28.94
CA ARG A 128 -3.23 20.03 27.59
C ARG A 128 -2.51 18.68 27.63
N ILE A 129 -1.50 18.54 28.48
CA ILE A 129 -0.77 17.27 28.68
C ILE A 129 -1.68 16.21 29.27
N GLY A 130 -2.43 16.55 30.33
CA GLY A 130 -3.37 15.63 30.98
C GLY A 130 -4.49 15.16 30.04
N LEU A 131 -5.07 16.09 29.26
CA LEU A 131 -6.12 15.78 28.29
C LEU A 131 -5.62 14.84 27.19
N LEU A 132 -4.51 15.20 26.51
CA LEU A 132 -4.00 14.40 25.40
C LEU A 132 -3.36 13.08 25.86
N GLY A 133 -2.62 13.10 26.97
CA GLY A 133 -2.08 11.90 27.58
C GLY A 133 -3.18 10.96 28.05
N GLY A 134 -4.23 11.50 28.68
CA GLY A 134 -5.43 10.76 29.07
C GLY A 134 -6.16 10.14 27.88
N LEU A 135 -6.38 10.90 26.79
CA LEU A 135 -6.98 10.38 25.56
C LEU A 135 -6.12 9.30 24.91
N SER A 136 -4.80 9.51 24.83
CA SER A 136 -3.86 8.53 24.29
C SER A 136 -3.92 7.21 25.07
N ALA A 137 -3.88 7.27 26.41
CA ALA A 137 -3.99 6.10 27.29
C ALA A 137 -5.37 5.44 27.21
N LEU A 138 -6.45 6.23 27.18
CA LEU A 138 -7.82 5.72 27.05
C LEU A 138 -7.98 4.93 25.75
N PHE A 139 -7.60 5.52 24.61
CA PHE A 139 -7.66 4.84 23.32
C PHE A 139 -6.76 3.60 23.29
N LEU A 140 -5.58 3.65 23.89
CA LEU A 140 -4.71 2.49 24.01
C LEU A 140 -5.41 1.36 24.75
N VAL A 141 -5.94 1.62 25.95
CA VAL A 141 -6.63 0.62 26.78
C VAL A 141 -7.85 0.06 26.05
N VAL A 142 -8.70 0.91 25.47
CA VAL A 142 -9.87 0.48 24.69
C VAL A 142 -9.43 -0.41 23.52
N GLY A 143 -8.42 0.00 22.75
CA GLY A 143 -7.89 -0.77 21.63
C GLY A 143 -7.21 -2.09 22.03
N LEU A 144 -6.68 -2.19 23.26
CA LEU A 144 -6.13 -3.43 23.81
C LEU A 144 -7.23 -4.38 24.31
N LEU A 145 -8.29 -3.85 24.90
CA LEU A 145 -9.42 -4.63 25.43
C LEU A 145 -10.33 -5.21 24.34
N MET A 146 -10.37 -4.61 23.14
CA MET A 146 -11.07 -5.15 21.95
C MET A 146 -10.44 -6.47 21.46
N ARG A 147 -10.75 -7.59 22.15
CA ARG A 147 -10.14 -8.92 21.93
C ARG A 147 -10.88 -9.84 20.95
N HIS A 148 -12.14 -9.55 20.60
CA HIS A 148 -12.93 -10.40 19.70
C HIS A 148 -12.64 -10.03 18.24
N GLU A 149 -11.74 -10.77 17.60
CA GLU A 149 -11.21 -10.48 16.25
C GLU A 149 -11.99 -11.17 15.11
N ASP A 150 -13.05 -11.91 15.43
CA ASP A 150 -13.82 -12.65 14.42
C ASP A 150 -14.63 -11.70 13.54
N GLU A 151 -15.02 -10.53 14.05
CA GLU A 151 -15.76 -9.53 13.29
C GLU A 151 -14.82 -8.52 12.61
N ALA A 152 -14.90 -8.44 11.28
CA ALA A 152 -14.13 -7.48 10.49
C ALA A 152 -14.34 -6.02 10.92
N VAL A 153 -15.55 -5.67 11.39
CA VAL A 153 -15.88 -4.33 11.90
C VAL A 153 -15.09 -4.00 13.16
N ILE A 154 -15.04 -4.92 14.14
CA ILE A 154 -14.28 -4.74 15.39
C ILE A 154 -12.79 -4.60 15.09
N ARG A 155 -12.26 -5.38 14.14
CA ARG A 155 -10.86 -5.30 13.69
C ARG A 155 -10.51 -3.90 13.15
N ARG A 156 -11.38 -3.34 12.30
CA ARG A 156 -11.22 -1.98 11.73
C ARG A 156 -11.32 -0.89 12.80
N LEU A 157 -12.35 -0.96 13.65
CA LEU A 157 -12.55 -0.02 14.75
C LEU A 157 -11.34 -0.01 15.68
N ARG A 158 -10.83 -1.20 16.04
CA ARG A 158 -9.61 -1.35 16.85
C ARG A 158 -8.40 -0.68 16.21
N ALA A 159 -8.20 -0.88 14.91
CA ALA A 159 -7.08 -0.26 14.18
C ALA A 159 -7.18 1.28 14.23
N ILE A 160 -8.38 1.83 14.04
CA ILE A 160 -8.64 3.28 14.13
C ILE A 160 -8.40 3.79 15.55
N VAL A 161 -8.92 3.10 16.57
CA VAL A 161 -8.73 3.49 17.98
C VAL A 161 -7.24 3.51 18.36
N LEU A 162 -6.47 2.50 17.95
CA LEU A 162 -5.02 2.46 18.20
C LEU A 162 -4.26 3.52 17.40
N LEU A 163 -4.72 3.83 16.18
CA LEU A 163 -4.17 4.93 15.37
C LEU A 163 -4.41 6.28 16.08
N LEU A 164 -5.62 6.50 16.60
CA LEU A 164 -5.96 7.70 17.39
C LEU A 164 -5.11 7.78 18.67
N SER A 165 -4.84 6.66 19.33
CA SER A 165 -3.91 6.61 20.48
C SER A 165 -2.50 7.06 20.09
N THR A 166 -2.00 6.59 18.95
CA THR A 166 -0.66 6.94 18.41
C THR A 166 -0.59 8.42 18.01
N GLY A 167 -1.64 8.94 17.36
CA GLY A 167 -1.73 10.36 17.02
C GLY A 167 -1.79 11.25 18.27
N ALA A 168 -2.62 10.92 19.25
CA ALA A 168 -2.68 11.62 20.52
C ALA A 168 -1.35 11.56 21.28
N PHE A 169 -0.65 10.43 21.21
CA PHE A 169 0.69 10.25 21.77
C PHE A 169 1.71 11.22 21.13
N ALA A 170 1.73 11.29 19.79
CA ALA A 170 2.62 12.22 19.08
C ALA A 170 2.36 13.69 19.46
N ILE A 171 1.08 14.09 19.60
CA ILE A 171 0.71 15.46 19.97
C ILE A 171 1.11 15.74 21.43
N VAL A 172 0.88 14.82 22.38
CA VAL A 172 1.31 15.04 23.77
C VAL A 172 2.83 15.11 23.86
N THR A 173 3.57 14.33 23.07
CA THR A 173 5.03 14.45 22.95
C THR A 173 5.41 15.87 22.50
N ASN A 174 4.78 16.41 21.46
CA ASN A 174 5.02 17.79 21.03
C ASN A 174 4.77 18.81 22.15
N VAL A 175 3.66 18.68 22.89
CA VAL A 175 3.32 19.60 23.99
C VAL A 175 4.32 19.49 25.13
N VAL A 176 4.72 18.28 25.52
CA VAL A 176 5.70 18.02 26.59
C VAL A 176 7.05 18.64 26.24
N PHE A 177 7.61 18.35 25.06
CA PHE A 177 8.91 18.88 24.67
C PHE A 177 8.88 20.40 24.42
N GLY A 178 7.77 20.95 23.92
CA GLY A 178 7.59 22.39 23.79
C GLY A 178 7.40 23.13 25.13
N THR A 179 6.89 22.45 26.15
CA THR A 179 6.57 23.04 27.46
C THR A 179 7.73 22.96 28.44
N PHE A 180 8.32 21.78 28.62
CA PHE A 180 9.34 21.56 29.65
C PHE A 180 10.71 22.16 29.32
N GLY A 181 10.79 22.97 28.26
CA GLY A 181 11.76 24.04 28.24
C GLY A 181 13.21 23.58 28.17
N PHE A 182 13.52 22.48 27.48
CA PHE A 182 14.91 22.13 27.15
C PHE A 182 15.59 23.18 26.24
N GLY A 183 14.95 24.33 25.96
CA GLY A 183 15.36 25.30 24.94
C GLY A 183 15.16 24.79 23.52
N TRP A 184 14.64 23.57 23.35
CA TRP A 184 14.49 22.90 22.07
C TRP A 184 13.30 23.47 21.32
N ARG A 185 13.53 23.90 20.07
CA ARG A 185 12.52 24.34 19.11
C ARG A 185 12.90 23.83 17.73
N GLY A 186 11.91 23.61 16.87
CA GLY A 186 12.15 23.12 15.51
C GLY A 186 12.57 21.65 15.49
N GLU A 187 13.75 21.37 14.96
CA GLU A 187 14.23 20.04 14.60
C GLU A 187 14.36 19.09 15.79
N PRO A 188 14.93 19.45 16.96
CA PRO A 188 15.04 18.52 18.09
C PRO A 188 13.69 18.05 18.63
N VAL A 189 12.67 18.92 18.55
CA VAL A 189 11.29 18.56 18.93
C VAL A 189 10.71 17.58 17.92
N ALA A 190 10.89 17.83 16.61
CA ALA A 190 10.45 16.91 15.57
C ALA A 190 11.15 15.54 15.63
N ILE A 191 12.47 15.51 15.91
CA ILE A 191 13.22 14.26 16.15
C ILE A 191 12.61 13.47 17.30
N SER A 192 12.32 14.14 18.42
CA SER A 192 11.74 13.51 19.60
C SER A 192 10.34 12.95 19.34
N ILE A 193 9.49 13.71 18.64
CA ILE A 193 8.16 13.26 18.21
C ILE A 193 8.27 12.03 17.33
N GLY A 194 9.08 12.09 16.27
CA GLY A 194 9.25 10.99 15.32
C GLY A 194 9.76 9.72 16.01
N LEU A 195 10.82 9.84 16.82
CA LEU A 195 11.45 8.71 17.49
C LEU A 195 10.51 8.05 18.50
N LEU A 196 9.88 8.83 19.38
CA LEU A 196 8.97 8.29 20.39
C LEU A 196 7.71 7.69 19.75
N THR A 197 7.19 8.31 18.68
CA THR A 197 6.06 7.75 17.92
C THR A 197 6.45 6.44 17.23
N ALA A 198 7.63 6.37 16.63
CA ALA A 198 8.15 5.15 16.02
C ALA A 198 8.32 4.02 17.05
N VAL A 199 8.85 4.32 18.24
CA VAL A 199 8.98 3.34 19.32
C VAL A 199 7.61 2.89 19.83
N PHE A 200 6.72 3.83 20.16
CA PHE A 200 5.37 3.53 20.65
C PHE A 200 4.59 2.67 19.66
N SER A 201 4.56 3.09 18.40
CA SER A 201 3.86 2.39 17.33
C SER A 201 4.54 1.07 16.95
N GLY A 202 5.87 1.03 16.96
CA GLY A 202 6.67 -0.15 16.66
C GLY A 202 6.47 -1.25 17.70
N VAL A 203 6.35 -0.89 18.98
CA VAL A 203 5.97 -1.84 20.04
C VAL A 203 4.57 -2.38 19.81
N LEU A 204 3.60 -1.52 19.46
CA LEU A 204 2.23 -1.98 19.14
C LEU A 204 2.15 -2.88 17.90
N TRP A 205 3.04 -2.64 16.93
CA TRP A 205 3.20 -3.48 15.74
C TRP A 205 3.89 -4.81 16.06
N ALA A 206 4.95 -4.82 16.87
CA ALA A 206 5.64 -6.04 17.28
C ALA A 206 4.74 -6.98 18.11
N LEU A 207 3.77 -6.44 18.85
CA LEU A 207 2.84 -7.23 19.65
C LEU A 207 1.74 -7.90 18.81
N ARG A 208 1.34 -7.32 17.66
CA ARG A 208 0.36 -7.88 16.71
C ARG A 208 0.53 -7.29 15.32
N ASP A 209 0.41 -8.14 14.28
CA ASP A 209 0.42 -7.73 12.87
C ASP A 209 -0.70 -6.72 12.54
N ARG A 210 -0.39 -5.43 12.68
CA ARG A 210 -1.33 -4.33 12.47
C ARG A 210 -0.80 -3.35 11.43
N PRO A 211 -1.42 -3.28 10.23
CA PRO A 211 -0.91 -2.47 9.12
C PRO A 211 -0.89 -0.97 9.45
N ALA A 212 -1.86 -0.47 10.23
CA ALA A 212 -1.89 0.93 10.65
C ALA A 212 -0.68 1.30 11.52
N GLN A 213 -0.26 0.40 12.43
CA GLN A 213 0.86 0.64 13.33
C GLN A 213 2.21 0.53 12.59
N HIS A 214 2.30 -0.37 11.63
CA HIS A 214 3.43 -0.43 10.71
C HIS A 214 3.59 0.91 9.96
N ALA A 215 2.51 1.46 9.40
CA ALA A 215 2.52 2.75 8.72
C ALA A 215 2.98 3.90 9.62
N THR A 216 2.43 4.01 10.83
CA THR A 216 2.83 5.06 11.79
C THR A 216 4.24 4.88 12.32
N THR A 217 4.74 3.65 12.42
CA THR A 217 6.15 3.37 12.75
C THR A 217 7.06 3.93 11.68
N MET A 218 6.80 3.62 10.40
CA MET A 218 7.59 4.15 9.29
C MET A 218 7.51 5.69 9.22
N ILE A 219 6.32 6.27 9.39
CA ILE A 219 6.14 7.73 9.42
C ILE A 219 6.93 8.35 10.57
N GLY A 220 6.92 7.75 11.77
CA GLY A 220 7.73 8.21 12.89
C GLY A 220 9.23 8.18 12.60
N ILE A 221 9.72 7.11 11.98
CA ILE A 221 11.13 7.00 11.54
C ILE A 221 11.46 8.07 10.51
N LEU A 222 10.61 8.28 9.50
CA LEU A 222 10.78 9.32 8.50
C LEU A 222 10.85 10.70 9.15
N ILE A 223 9.90 11.06 10.00
CA ILE A 223 9.89 12.35 10.72
C ILE A 223 11.19 12.52 11.52
N ALA A 224 11.64 11.49 12.24
CA ALA A 224 12.84 11.57 13.07
C ALA A 224 14.11 11.78 12.24
N VAL A 225 14.29 10.96 11.20
CA VAL A 225 15.50 11.02 10.36
C VAL A 225 15.48 12.27 9.48
N ASP A 226 14.34 12.64 8.90
CA ASP A 226 14.22 13.82 8.07
C ASP A 226 14.44 15.10 8.89
N ALA A 227 13.96 15.17 10.13
CA ALA A 227 14.27 16.29 11.02
C ALA A 227 15.76 16.35 11.40
N ALA A 228 16.39 15.21 11.70
CA ALA A 228 17.82 15.14 11.98
C ALA A 228 18.67 15.56 10.76
N MET A 229 18.25 15.14 9.56
CA MET A 229 18.94 15.45 8.31
C MET A 229 18.66 16.87 7.83
N GLY A 230 17.49 17.43 8.13
CA GLY A 230 17.22 18.87 7.98
C GLY A 230 18.15 19.70 8.85
N TRP A 231 18.39 19.26 10.10
CA TRP A 231 19.28 19.94 11.03
C TRP A 231 20.75 19.94 10.58
N TRP A 232 21.26 18.84 10.03
CA TRP A 232 22.68 18.72 9.63
C TRP A 232 22.96 18.96 8.15
N GLY A 233 22.08 18.52 7.27
CA GLY A 233 22.25 18.50 5.81
C GLY A 233 21.43 19.56 5.06
N GLY A 234 20.58 20.31 5.77
CA GLY A 234 19.73 21.34 5.21
C GLY A 234 18.54 20.80 4.41
N PRO A 235 17.76 21.71 3.78
CA PRO A 235 16.43 21.37 3.24
C PRO A 235 16.43 20.35 2.07
N GLY A 236 17.56 20.21 1.38
CA GLY A 236 17.73 19.26 0.29
C GLY A 236 17.99 17.82 0.75
N ALA A 237 18.48 17.63 1.99
CA ALA A 237 18.78 16.31 2.53
C ALA A 237 17.50 15.52 2.86
N VAL A 238 16.45 16.22 3.31
CA VAL A 238 15.15 15.65 3.71
C VAL A 238 14.56 14.74 2.64
N GLY A 239 14.39 15.24 1.41
CA GLY A 239 13.75 14.42 0.38
C GLY A 239 14.60 13.20 -0.06
N LEU A 240 15.94 13.32 0.00
CA LEU A 240 16.83 12.19 -0.27
C LEU A 240 16.77 11.13 0.83
N THR A 241 16.64 11.53 2.09
CA THR A 241 16.52 10.60 3.22
C THR A 241 15.17 9.90 3.21
N THR A 242 14.10 10.61 2.85
CA THR A 242 12.79 10.00 2.61
C THR A 242 12.86 8.93 1.51
N VAL A 243 13.51 9.22 0.37
CA VAL A 243 13.73 8.23 -0.71
C VAL A 243 14.52 7.03 -0.19
N ALA A 244 15.63 7.27 0.53
CA ALA A 244 16.52 6.21 1.01
C ALA A 244 15.83 5.28 2.02
N ILE A 245 15.11 5.83 3.00
CA ILE A 245 14.37 5.05 4.00
C ILE A 245 13.25 4.25 3.34
N SER A 246 12.52 4.86 2.40
CA SER A 246 11.42 4.20 1.72
C SER A 246 11.91 3.09 0.78
N ALA A 247 13.05 3.29 0.11
CA ALA A 247 13.72 2.26 -0.67
C ALA A 247 14.22 1.12 0.23
N LEU A 248 14.79 1.42 1.40
CA LEU A 248 15.13 0.40 2.40
C LEU A 248 13.88 -0.38 2.81
N TRP A 249 12.74 0.29 3.02
CA TRP A 249 11.48 -0.35 3.36
C TRP A 249 10.99 -1.32 2.27
N LEU A 250 11.14 -0.95 0.99
CA LEU A 250 10.88 -1.85 -0.15
C LEU A 250 11.80 -3.07 -0.15
N VAL A 251 13.08 -2.89 0.16
CA VAL A 251 14.04 -3.98 0.27
C VAL A 251 13.65 -4.93 1.41
N LEU A 252 13.31 -4.39 2.58
CA LEU A 252 12.84 -5.17 3.71
C LEU A 252 11.53 -5.94 3.40
N ALA A 253 10.59 -5.30 2.68
CA ALA A 253 9.36 -5.92 2.20
C ALA A 253 9.65 -7.07 1.22
N HIS A 254 10.57 -6.86 0.28
CA HIS A 254 10.95 -7.85 -0.72
C HIS A 254 11.55 -9.11 -0.10
N PHE A 255 12.30 -8.96 1.00
CA PHE A 255 12.89 -10.07 1.74
C PHE A 255 11.99 -10.63 2.85
N ASP A 256 10.72 -10.22 2.91
CA ASP A 256 9.74 -10.66 3.91
C ASP A 256 10.22 -10.44 5.37
N LEU A 257 11.11 -9.46 5.59
CA LEU A 257 11.66 -9.14 6.93
C LEU A 257 10.69 -8.32 7.78
N VAL A 258 9.66 -7.75 7.17
CA VAL A 258 8.73 -6.80 7.79
C VAL A 258 7.29 -7.18 7.39
N PRO A 259 6.58 -8.01 8.18
CA PRO A 259 5.18 -8.32 7.94
C PRO A 259 4.25 -7.16 8.38
N PRO A 260 3.10 -6.95 7.71
CA PRO A 260 2.65 -7.55 6.45
C PRO A 260 3.38 -6.96 5.23
N ARG A 261 3.83 -7.83 4.31
CA ARG A 261 4.56 -7.44 3.10
C ARG A 261 3.85 -6.38 2.25
N SER A 262 2.55 -6.54 1.99
CA SER A 262 1.78 -5.60 1.17
C SER A 262 1.80 -4.18 1.77
N THR A 263 1.71 -4.07 3.09
CA THR A 263 1.79 -2.77 3.77
C THR A 263 3.18 -2.16 3.63
N ALA A 264 4.24 -2.95 3.83
CA ALA A 264 5.61 -2.48 3.63
C ALA A 264 5.87 -2.02 2.19
N THR A 265 5.41 -2.80 1.20
CA THR A 265 5.54 -2.45 -0.22
C THR A 265 4.81 -1.15 -0.53
N LEU A 266 3.54 -1.01 -0.14
CA LEU A 266 2.75 0.19 -0.40
C LEU A 266 3.36 1.44 0.23
N LEU A 267 3.81 1.33 1.49
CA LEU A 267 4.44 2.45 2.19
C LEU A 267 5.79 2.83 1.56
N GLY A 268 6.61 1.84 1.20
CA GLY A 268 7.87 2.05 0.51
C GLY A 268 7.69 2.71 -0.87
N LEU A 269 6.68 2.27 -1.63
CA LEU A 269 6.32 2.84 -2.93
C LEU A 269 5.81 4.28 -2.79
N ALA A 270 4.92 4.53 -1.83
CA ALA A 270 4.44 5.88 -1.55
C ALA A 270 5.61 6.80 -1.15
N GLY A 271 6.45 6.37 -0.21
CA GLY A 271 7.54 7.17 0.32
C GLY A 271 8.64 7.46 -0.71
N VAL A 272 9.01 6.48 -1.56
CA VAL A 272 10.01 6.69 -2.61
C VAL A 272 9.52 7.68 -3.68
N LEU A 273 8.20 7.75 -3.89
CA LEU A 273 7.56 8.71 -4.77
C LEU A 273 7.27 10.06 -4.10
N VAL A 274 7.18 10.16 -2.77
CA VAL A 274 6.97 11.44 -2.07
C VAL A 274 8.29 12.19 -1.85
N GLY A 275 9.38 11.46 -1.55
CA GLY A 275 10.68 12.07 -1.23
C GLY A 275 11.19 13.11 -2.23
N PRO A 276 11.16 12.89 -3.56
CA PRO A 276 11.59 13.89 -4.53
C PRO A 276 10.72 15.16 -4.48
N ALA A 277 9.41 15.05 -4.24
CA ALA A 277 8.49 16.20 -4.19
C ALA A 277 8.75 17.14 -3.01
N ILE A 278 9.26 16.61 -1.89
CA ILE A 278 9.63 17.42 -0.71
C ILE A 278 11.11 17.82 -0.70
N THR A 279 11.88 17.45 -1.73
CA THR A 279 13.27 17.89 -1.89
C THR A 279 13.32 19.38 -2.22
N SER A 280 14.00 20.17 -1.39
CA SER A 280 14.09 21.62 -1.57
C SER A 280 15.55 22.13 -1.65
N GLY A 281 15.74 23.45 -1.69
CA GLY A 281 17.07 24.06 -1.82
C GLY A 281 17.71 23.85 -3.20
N PRO A 282 19.05 23.71 -3.29
CA PRO A 282 19.78 23.57 -4.57
C PRO A 282 19.32 22.38 -5.43
N PHE A 283 18.75 21.36 -4.80
CA PHE A 283 18.25 20.15 -5.45
C PHE A 283 16.78 20.25 -5.89
N GLY A 284 16.04 21.26 -5.41
CA GLY A 284 14.62 21.43 -5.77
C GLY A 284 14.39 21.71 -7.26
N ARG A 285 15.43 22.10 -8.02
CA ARG A 285 15.36 22.18 -9.49
C ARG A 285 15.35 20.82 -10.18
N TRP A 286 15.93 19.79 -9.54
CA TRP A 286 16.05 18.44 -10.08
C TRP A 286 14.98 17.49 -9.54
N ALA A 287 14.23 17.90 -8.51
CA ALA A 287 13.16 17.12 -7.89
C ALA A 287 12.21 16.44 -8.90
N PRO A 288 11.68 17.13 -9.95
CA PRO A 288 10.80 16.47 -10.90
C PRO A 288 11.50 15.43 -11.78
N VAL A 289 12.77 15.64 -12.14
CA VAL A 289 13.56 14.67 -12.91
C VAL A 289 13.78 13.41 -12.09
N VAL A 290 14.21 13.56 -10.83
CA VAL A 290 14.46 12.44 -9.92
C VAL A 290 13.17 11.64 -9.69
N GLY A 291 12.05 12.33 -9.44
CA GLY A 291 10.75 11.68 -9.29
C GLY A 291 10.30 10.94 -10.55
N LEU A 292 10.54 11.49 -11.74
CA LEU A 292 10.24 10.83 -13.01
C LEU A 292 11.07 9.55 -13.20
N VAL A 293 12.37 9.61 -12.90
CA VAL A 293 13.26 8.44 -12.98
C VAL A 293 12.80 7.34 -12.02
N ILE A 294 12.45 7.70 -10.77
CA ILE A 294 11.93 6.74 -9.79
C ILE A 294 10.61 6.14 -10.26
N ALA A 295 9.68 6.96 -10.76
CA ALA A 295 8.39 6.48 -11.26
C ALA A 295 8.53 5.51 -12.45
N ILE A 296 9.42 5.82 -13.40
CA ILE A 296 9.75 4.93 -14.53
C ILE A 296 10.37 3.63 -14.01
N ALA A 297 11.29 3.70 -13.03
CA ALA A 297 11.91 2.52 -12.45
C ALA A 297 10.89 1.62 -11.73
N VAL A 298 9.99 2.20 -10.94
CA VAL A 298 8.90 1.48 -10.26
C VAL A 298 7.95 0.84 -11.27
N LEU A 299 7.52 1.59 -12.29
CA LEU A 299 6.65 1.09 -13.35
C LEU A 299 7.30 -0.04 -14.15
N GLY A 300 8.56 0.13 -14.54
CA GLY A 300 9.34 -0.87 -15.26
C GLY A 300 9.58 -2.12 -14.44
N TYR A 301 9.88 -1.97 -13.14
CA TYR A 301 10.01 -3.10 -12.22
C TYR A 301 8.70 -3.89 -12.10
N GLY A 302 7.55 -3.21 -11.97
CA GLY A 302 6.23 -3.84 -11.95
C GLY A 302 5.88 -4.58 -13.24
N ALA A 303 6.20 -3.98 -14.40
CA ALA A 303 5.91 -4.56 -15.70
C ALA A 303 6.81 -5.78 -16.03
N ILE A 304 8.11 -5.71 -15.70
CA ILE A 304 9.09 -6.74 -16.09
C ILE A 304 9.15 -7.88 -15.08
N VAL A 305 9.23 -7.57 -13.78
CA VAL A 305 9.51 -8.56 -12.73
C VAL A 305 8.22 -9.18 -12.20
N HIS A 306 7.20 -8.36 -11.95
CA HIS A 306 5.97 -8.77 -11.27
C HIS A 306 4.78 -8.98 -12.21
N ARG A 307 5.03 -9.12 -13.51
CA ARG A 307 3.98 -9.41 -14.53
C ARG A 307 2.72 -8.55 -14.37
N PHE A 308 2.90 -7.25 -14.12
CA PHE A 308 1.82 -6.27 -13.93
C PHE A 308 1.03 -6.39 -12.61
N GLU A 309 1.67 -6.78 -11.50
CA GLU A 309 1.08 -6.54 -10.17
C GLU A 309 0.65 -5.08 -10.03
N PHE A 310 -0.58 -4.89 -9.53
CA PHE A 310 -1.26 -3.60 -9.49
C PHE A 310 -0.54 -2.59 -8.60
N GLU A 311 0.13 -3.04 -7.54
CA GLU A 311 0.84 -2.18 -6.59
C GLU A 311 1.95 -1.38 -7.29
N PHE A 312 2.93 -2.05 -7.91
CA PHE A 312 4.04 -1.38 -8.60
C PHE A 312 3.58 -0.61 -9.84
N THR A 313 2.73 -1.23 -10.65
CA THR A 313 2.27 -0.62 -11.92
C THR A 313 1.42 0.61 -11.65
N GLY A 314 0.50 0.54 -10.69
CA GLY A 314 -0.38 1.63 -10.30
C GLY A 314 0.38 2.81 -9.71
N PHE A 315 1.25 2.56 -8.73
CA PHE A 315 2.07 3.63 -8.12
C PHE A 315 3.05 4.23 -9.13
N GLY A 316 3.69 3.41 -9.97
CA GLY A 316 4.59 3.89 -11.03
C GLY A 316 3.86 4.79 -12.03
N ALA A 317 2.65 4.42 -12.45
CA ALA A 317 1.84 5.25 -13.36
C ALA A 317 1.38 6.56 -12.70
N ILE A 318 0.89 6.50 -11.46
CA ILE A 318 0.50 7.70 -10.68
C ILE A 318 1.70 8.64 -10.51
N GLY A 319 2.86 8.10 -10.13
CA GLY A 319 4.11 8.83 -10.00
C GLY A 319 4.54 9.47 -11.32
N LEU A 320 4.46 8.74 -12.43
CA LEU A 320 4.85 9.22 -13.75
C LEU A 320 3.99 10.42 -14.16
N LEU A 321 2.66 10.31 -13.98
CA LEU A 321 1.72 11.40 -14.29
C LEU A 321 1.96 12.62 -13.38
N GLY A 322 2.09 12.39 -12.07
CA GLY A 322 2.32 13.45 -11.09
C GLY A 322 3.62 14.21 -11.35
N TYR A 323 4.73 13.48 -11.55
CA TYR A 323 6.03 14.09 -11.80
C TYR A 323 6.18 14.70 -13.19
N LEU A 324 5.50 14.17 -14.21
CA LEU A 324 5.43 14.81 -15.51
C LEU A 324 4.68 16.15 -15.43
N THR A 325 3.55 16.19 -14.73
CA THR A 325 2.78 17.43 -14.51
C THR A 325 3.61 18.43 -13.71
N PHE A 326 4.27 17.98 -12.64
CA PHE A 326 5.14 18.81 -11.82
C PHE A 326 6.34 19.36 -12.62
N ALA A 327 6.98 18.52 -13.44
CA ALA A 327 8.03 18.92 -14.37
C ALA A 327 7.57 20.04 -15.31
N VAL A 328 6.42 19.85 -15.96
CA VAL A 328 5.88 20.83 -16.92
C VAL A 328 5.56 22.15 -16.23
N ALA A 329 4.86 22.10 -15.08
CA ALA A 329 4.55 23.30 -14.31
C ALA A 329 5.81 24.06 -13.87
N ARG A 330 6.87 23.34 -13.49
CA ARG A 330 8.11 23.95 -13.00
C ARG A 330 8.96 24.57 -14.10
N TRP A 331 9.09 23.93 -15.27
CA TRP A 331 9.95 24.43 -16.35
C TRP A 331 9.22 25.30 -17.38
N PHE A 332 7.90 25.16 -17.50
CA PHE A 332 7.11 25.86 -18.51
C PHE A 332 6.01 26.74 -17.92
N GLY A 333 5.83 26.79 -16.60
CA GLY A 333 4.71 27.48 -15.93
C GLY A 333 4.51 28.94 -16.32
N ASP A 334 5.59 29.65 -16.62
CA ASP A 334 5.54 31.07 -17.03
C ASP A 334 5.32 31.26 -18.54
N SER A 335 5.12 30.16 -19.29
CA SER A 335 4.99 30.19 -20.74
C SER A 335 3.68 29.54 -21.22
N LEU A 336 3.01 30.20 -22.17
CA LEU A 336 1.88 29.64 -22.93
C LEU A 336 2.23 28.33 -23.67
N LYS A 337 3.50 27.91 -23.67
CA LYS A 337 3.99 26.68 -24.31
C LYS A 337 3.70 25.43 -23.48
N ALA A 338 3.44 25.55 -22.17
CA ALA A 338 3.25 24.41 -21.27
C ALA A 338 2.07 23.49 -21.68
N PRO A 339 0.86 24.01 -21.97
CA PRO A 339 -0.27 23.17 -22.39
C PRO A 339 -0.02 22.50 -23.74
N GLY A 340 0.67 23.19 -24.66
CA GLY A 340 1.00 22.66 -25.98
C GLY A 340 1.93 21.44 -25.90
N VAL A 341 2.98 21.50 -25.08
CA VAL A 341 3.91 20.37 -24.88
C VAL A 341 3.20 19.17 -24.25
N LEU A 342 2.29 19.40 -23.29
CA LEU A 342 1.48 18.34 -22.68
C LEU A 342 0.57 17.64 -23.70
N VAL A 343 -0.16 18.40 -24.52
CA VAL A 343 -1.05 17.85 -25.56
C VAL A 343 -0.25 17.04 -26.58
N VAL A 344 0.86 17.58 -27.07
CA VAL A 344 1.72 16.89 -28.05
C VAL A 344 2.30 15.61 -27.47
N SER A 345 2.79 15.64 -26.23
CA SER A 345 3.33 14.46 -25.55
C SER A 345 2.25 13.39 -25.31
N GLY A 346 1.04 13.80 -24.92
CA GLY A 346 -0.10 12.91 -24.74
C GLY A 346 -0.51 12.22 -26.04
N ILE A 347 -0.59 12.96 -27.15
CA ILE A 347 -0.89 12.41 -28.48
C ILE A 347 0.21 11.44 -28.92
N ALA A 348 1.49 11.76 -28.68
CA ALA A 348 2.60 10.88 -29.01
C ALA A 348 2.56 9.57 -28.23
N LEU A 349 2.28 9.62 -26.92
CA LEU A 349 2.16 8.43 -26.07
C LEU A 349 0.95 7.56 -26.46
N LEU A 350 -0.21 8.17 -26.75
CA LEU A 350 -1.37 7.46 -27.26
C LEU A 350 -1.06 6.76 -28.58
N THR A 351 -0.38 7.45 -29.49
CA THR A 351 0.03 6.90 -30.78
C THR A 351 0.97 5.71 -30.62
N ALA A 352 1.99 5.83 -29.77
CA ALA A 352 2.93 4.76 -29.46
C ALA A 352 2.23 3.53 -28.86
N THR A 353 1.27 3.76 -27.95
CA THR A 353 0.45 2.70 -27.35
C THR A 353 -0.36 1.96 -28.41
N LEU A 354 -1.03 2.69 -29.31
CA LEU A 354 -1.81 2.10 -30.41
C LEU A 354 -0.93 1.26 -31.35
N ILE A 355 0.29 1.71 -31.66
CA ILE A 355 1.26 0.96 -32.48
C ILE A 355 1.68 -0.34 -31.79
N LEU A 356 1.98 -0.29 -30.49
CA LEU A 356 2.37 -1.47 -29.70
C LEU A 356 1.23 -2.50 -29.63
N VAL A 357 0.00 -2.06 -29.37
CA VAL A 357 -1.19 -2.93 -29.34
C VAL A 357 -1.44 -3.57 -30.70
N LYS A 358 -1.30 -2.80 -31.79
CA LYS A 358 -1.48 -3.32 -33.14
C LYS A 358 -0.44 -4.38 -33.50
N ARG A 359 0.83 -4.19 -33.10
CA ARG A 359 1.90 -5.18 -33.31
C ARG A 359 1.71 -6.45 -32.47
N GLY A 360 1.20 -6.34 -31.25
CA GLY A 360 0.94 -7.50 -30.39
C GLY A 360 -0.18 -8.42 -30.92
N ARG A 361 -1.18 -7.87 -31.60
CA ARG A 361 -2.29 -8.66 -32.18
C ARG A 361 -1.91 -9.41 -33.47
N GLY A 362 -1.00 -8.85 -34.27
CA GLY A 362 -0.61 -9.46 -35.56
C GLY A 362 0.17 -10.77 -35.44
N ASN A 363 0.90 -11.00 -34.34
CA ASN A 363 1.70 -12.22 -34.14
C ASN A 363 0.90 -13.44 -33.64
N GLY A 364 -0.39 -13.29 -33.33
CA GLY A 364 -1.22 -14.37 -32.77
C GLY A 364 -1.96 -15.23 -33.80
N ASP A 365 -2.16 -14.74 -35.03
CA ASP A 365 -3.03 -15.38 -36.04
C ASP A 365 -2.32 -16.38 -36.97
N ASP A 366 -0.98 -16.43 -36.97
CA ASP A 366 -0.22 -17.28 -37.90
C ASP A 366 -0.07 -18.75 -37.43
N GLY A 367 -0.58 -19.10 -36.24
CA GLY A 367 -0.38 -20.40 -35.58
C GLY A 367 -1.45 -21.47 -35.79
N HIS A 368 -2.52 -21.20 -36.54
CA HIS A 368 -3.60 -22.17 -36.81
C HIS A 368 -3.73 -22.48 -38.31
N ARG A 369 -2.61 -22.83 -38.96
CA ARG A 369 -2.70 -23.62 -40.20
C ARG A 369 -2.91 -25.08 -39.80
N PRO A 370 -4.08 -25.69 -40.09
CA PRO A 370 -4.26 -27.12 -39.88
C PRO A 370 -3.18 -27.85 -40.66
N SER A 371 -2.41 -28.69 -39.97
CA SER A 371 -1.51 -29.62 -40.64
C SER A 371 -2.38 -30.54 -41.49
N SER A 372 -2.46 -30.22 -42.77
CA SER A 372 -3.00 -31.07 -43.81
C SER A 372 -2.34 -32.44 -43.66
N ALA A 373 -3.13 -33.40 -43.18
CA ALA A 373 -2.80 -34.81 -43.23
C ALA A 373 -2.45 -35.16 -44.67
N ALA A 374 -1.21 -35.55 -44.91
CA ALA A 374 -0.79 -36.19 -46.14
C ALA A 374 -0.46 -37.65 -45.79
N HIS A 375 -1.35 -38.52 -46.29
CA HIS A 375 -1.18 -39.90 -46.77
C HIS A 375 -0.45 -40.95 -45.93
#